data_AF-G8GL75-F1
#
_entry.id   AF-G8GL75-F1
#
_cell.length_a   1.000
_cell.length_b   1.000
_cell.length_c   1.000
_cell.angle_alpha   90.00
_cell.angle_beta   90.00
_cell.angle_gamma   90.00
#
_symmetry.space_group_name_H-M   'P 1'
#
loop_
_entity.id
_entity.type
_entity.pdbx_description
1 polymer ?
#
loop_
_entity_poly.entity_id
_entity_poly.type
_entity_poly.pdbx_seq_one_letter_code
_entity_poly.pdbx_strand_id
1 'polypeptide(L)'
;KYNQAAHMKDYASLPITEEGDWGGVHFNSGIPNKAAYNTITKLGKEKTEQLYFRALKYYLTKKAQFADAKKALQQAAKDLYGEDASKKVVEAWEAVGVN
;
A
#
# COMPACT_ATOMS: atom_id res chain seq x y z
N LYS A 1 14.73 6.72 7.09
CA LYS A 1 15.98 6.13 7.64
C LYS A 1 16.88 5.54 6.54
N TYR A 2 16.34 4.97 5.45
CA TYR A 2 17.12 4.36 4.36
C TYR A 2 16.88 5.02 2.99
N ASN A 3 16.72 6.35 2.97
CA ASN A 3 16.51 7.14 1.74
C ASN A 3 15.37 6.64 0.82
N GLN A 4 14.20 6.35 1.40
CA GLN A 4 12.98 6.01 0.67
C GLN A 4 11.87 6.98 1.09
N ALA A 5 10.97 7.29 0.16
CA ALA A 5 9.76 8.05 0.46
C ALA A 5 8.86 7.27 1.43
N ALA A 6 8.35 7.92 2.47
CA ALA A 6 7.42 7.31 3.42
C ALA A 6 5.99 7.88 3.29
N HIS A 7 5.81 8.89 2.44
CA HIS A 7 4.54 9.58 2.20
C HIS A 7 4.49 10.09 0.76
N MET A 8 3.30 10.21 0.17
CA MET A 8 3.07 10.69 -1.20
C MET A 8 3.60 12.11 -1.49
N LYS A 9 3.86 12.91 -0.46
CA LYS A 9 4.43 14.26 -0.64
C LYS A 9 5.91 14.20 -1.04
N ASP A 10 6.56 13.09 -0.73
CA ASP A 10 7.96 12.81 -1.02
C ASP A 10 8.08 11.88 -2.26
N TYR A 11 6.98 11.63 -2.99
CA TYR A 11 6.98 10.79 -4.18
C TYR A 11 7.90 11.39 -5.25
N ALA A 12 8.78 10.55 -5.81
CA ALA A 12 9.69 10.97 -6.87
C ALA A 12 9.21 10.44 -8.23
N SER A 13 8.97 11.34 -9.18
CA SER A 13 8.78 10.98 -10.59
C SER A 13 10.15 10.92 -11.26
N LEU A 14 10.67 9.69 -11.44
CA LEU A 14 11.97 9.43 -12.05
C LEU A 14 11.80 8.84 -13.46
N PRO A 15 12.82 8.96 -14.34
CA PRO A 15 12.78 8.36 -15.67
C PRO A 15 12.64 6.83 -15.65
N ILE A 16 11.93 6.25 -16.63
CA ILE A 16 11.82 4.80 -16.79
C ILE A 16 13.09 4.26 -17.48
N THR A 17 14.16 4.19 -16.71
CA THR A 17 15.52 3.77 -17.11
C THR A 17 16.16 3.04 -15.93
N GLU A 18 17.29 2.37 -16.13
CA GLU A 18 18.02 1.71 -15.03
C GLU A 18 18.48 2.74 -13.99
N GLU A 19 19.04 3.88 -14.41
CA GLU A 19 19.50 4.96 -13.54
C GLU A 19 18.34 5.66 -12.82
N GLY A 20 17.19 5.74 -13.49
CA GLY A 20 15.95 6.27 -12.92
C GLY A 20 15.15 5.23 -12.11
N ASP A 21 15.76 4.08 -11.78
CA ASP A 21 15.15 3.05 -10.95
C ASP A 21 13.79 2.58 -11.52
N TRP A 22 13.70 2.45 -12.85
CA TRP A 22 12.50 2.09 -13.59
C TRP A 22 11.26 2.92 -13.19
N GLY A 23 11.46 4.22 -12.91
CA GLY A 23 10.41 5.09 -12.37
C GLY A 23 10.39 5.17 -10.84
N GLY A 24 11.53 4.92 -10.19
CA GLY A 24 11.67 4.99 -8.74
C GLY A 24 11.01 3.84 -7.99
N VAL A 25 11.00 2.61 -8.53
CA VAL A 25 10.30 1.48 -7.89
C VAL A 25 10.87 1.14 -6.51
N HIS A 26 12.20 1.19 -6.33
CA HIS A 26 12.83 0.96 -5.04
C HIS A 26 12.72 2.19 -4.14
N PHE A 27 12.84 3.42 -4.68
CA PHE A 27 12.70 4.64 -3.88
C PHE A 27 11.27 4.84 -3.33
N ASN A 28 10.26 4.69 -4.20
CA ASN A 28 8.85 4.93 -3.87
C ASN A 28 8.19 3.75 -3.12
N SER A 29 8.81 2.56 -3.09
CA SER A 29 8.29 1.40 -2.34
C SER A 29 8.15 1.64 -0.82
N GLY A 30 8.85 2.64 -0.27
CA GLY A 30 8.71 3.02 1.13
C GLY A 30 7.28 3.49 1.50
N ILE A 31 6.53 4.06 0.55
CA ILE A 31 5.16 4.54 0.76
C ILE A 31 4.21 3.37 1.07
N PRO A 32 4.06 2.35 0.18
CA PRO A 32 3.24 1.19 0.49
C PRO A 32 3.80 0.34 1.65
N ASN A 33 5.12 0.33 1.88
CA ASN A 33 5.70 -0.32 3.06
C ASN A 33 5.27 0.36 4.36
N LYS A 34 5.23 1.70 4.40
CA LYS A 34 4.75 2.44 5.57
C LYS A 34 3.25 2.25 5.77
N ALA A 35 2.45 2.20 4.70
CA ALA A 35 1.03 1.85 4.78
C ALA A 35 0.81 0.42 5.31
N ALA A 36 1.62 -0.55 4.88
CA ALA A 36 1.59 -1.92 5.38
C ALA A 36 1.95 -1.98 6.87
N TYR A 37 3.02 -1.30 7.29
CA TYR A 37 3.37 -1.17 8.70
C TYR A 37 2.19 -0.62 9.53
N ASN A 38 1.57 0.49 9.08
CA ASN A 38 0.43 1.10 9.76
C ASN A 38 -0.77 0.13 9.84
N THR A 39 -1.02 -0.63 8.77
CA THR A 39 -2.09 -1.64 8.71
C THR A 39 -1.82 -2.77 9.71
N ILE A 40 -0.59 -3.31 9.74
CA ILE A 40 -0.16 -4.34 10.70
C ILE A 40 -0.31 -3.85 12.14
N THR A 41 0.05 -2.59 12.43
CA THR A 41 -0.12 -2.02 13.76
C THR A 41 -1.58 -1.92 14.19
N LYS A 42 -2.51 -1.67 13.25
CA LYS A 42 -3.95 -1.55 13.55
C LYS A 42 -4.71 -2.89 13.60
N LEU A 43 -4.32 -3.87 12.77
CA LEU A 43 -5.06 -5.11 12.57
C LEU A 43 -4.34 -6.38 13.08
N GLY A 44 -3.05 -6.28 13.37
CA GLY A 44 -2.19 -7.42 13.65
C GLY A 44 -1.69 -8.10 12.37
N LYS A 45 -0.58 -8.84 12.51
CA LYS A 45 0.11 -9.52 11.40
C LYS A 45 -0.80 -10.55 10.71
N GLU A 46 -1.45 -11.43 11.47
CA GLU A 46 -2.24 -12.56 10.95
C GLU A 46 -3.39 -12.12 10.04
N LYS A 47 -4.11 -11.05 10.41
CA LYS A 47 -5.16 -10.49 9.55
C LYS A 47 -4.56 -9.82 8.31
N THR A 48 -3.46 -9.10 8.51
CA THR A 48 -2.86 -8.30 7.44
C THR A 48 -2.26 -9.17 6.34
N GLU A 49 -1.59 -10.28 6.67
CA GLU A 49 -1.03 -11.18 5.65
C GLU A 49 -2.12 -11.81 4.76
N GLN A 50 -3.27 -12.19 5.33
CA GLN A 50 -4.38 -12.77 4.58
C GLN A 50 -5.04 -11.75 3.64
N LEU A 51 -5.29 -10.53 4.12
CA LEU A 51 -5.94 -9.50 3.29
C LEU A 51 -4.99 -8.98 2.18
N TYR A 52 -3.68 -8.85 2.45
CA TYR A 52 -2.69 -8.51 1.42
C TYR A 52 -2.58 -9.59 0.35
N PHE A 53 -2.58 -10.86 0.75
CA PHE A 53 -2.58 -11.98 -0.20
C PHE A 53 -3.87 -12.00 -1.03
N ARG A 54 -5.04 -11.79 -0.42
CA ARG A 54 -6.33 -11.73 -1.13
C ARG A 54 -6.35 -10.58 -2.14
N ALA A 55 -5.91 -9.38 -1.76
CA ALA A 55 -5.84 -8.23 -2.65
C ALA A 55 -4.92 -8.50 -3.85
N LEU A 56 -3.73 -9.06 -3.62
CA LEU A 56 -2.79 -9.42 -4.68
C LEU A 56 -3.37 -10.47 -5.63
N LYS A 57 -4.01 -11.51 -5.10
CA LYS A 57 -4.49 -12.65 -5.89
C LYS A 57 -5.74 -12.33 -6.71
N TYR A 58 -6.65 -11.52 -6.18
CA TYR A 58 -7.99 -11.37 -6.76
C TYR A 58 -8.35 -9.94 -7.22
N TYR A 59 -7.67 -8.90 -6.73
CA TYR A 59 -8.11 -7.51 -6.95
C TYR A 59 -7.11 -6.64 -7.69
N LEU A 60 -5.81 -6.87 -7.51
CA LEU A 60 -4.79 -6.12 -8.24
C LEU A 60 -4.69 -6.59 -9.70
N THR A 61 -4.40 -5.64 -10.58
CA THR A 61 -4.10 -5.89 -12.00
C THR A 61 -2.67 -5.46 -12.32
N LYS A 62 -2.16 -5.87 -13.49
CA LYS A 62 -0.80 -5.52 -13.94
C LYS A 62 -0.52 -4.00 -14.02
N LYS A 63 -1.55 -3.15 -14.01
CA LYS A 63 -1.43 -1.69 -14.11
C LYS A 63 -1.81 -0.95 -12.81
N ALA A 64 -2.06 -1.68 -11.73
CA ALA A 64 -2.52 -1.09 -10.48
C ALA A 64 -1.55 -0.03 -9.93
N GLN A 65 -2.11 1.10 -9.51
CA GLN A 65 -1.40 2.19 -8.83
C GLN A 65 -1.64 2.13 -7.32
N PHE A 66 -1.00 3.01 -6.53
CA PHE A 66 -1.19 3.02 -5.07
C PHE A 66 -2.66 3.22 -4.65
N ALA A 67 -3.41 4.06 -5.36
CA ALA A 67 -4.84 4.24 -5.09
C ALA A 67 -5.66 2.96 -5.35
N ASP A 68 -5.28 2.17 -6.36
CA ASP A 68 -5.91 0.87 -6.63
C ASP A 68 -5.56 -0.14 -5.56
N ALA A 69 -4.32 -0.13 -5.06
CA ALA A 69 -3.89 -0.96 -3.95
C ALA A 69 -4.66 -0.65 -2.66
N LYS A 70 -4.86 0.63 -2.31
CA LYS A 70 -5.73 1.04 -1.20
C LYS A 70 -7.13 0.43 -1.34
N LYS A 71 -7.77 0.60 -2.50
CA LYS A 71 -9.13 0.09 -2.77
C LYS A 71 -9.19 -1.44 -2.69
N ALA A 72 -8.21 -2.13 -3.28
CA ALA A 72 -8.11 -3.58 -3.25
C ALA A 72 -7.97 -4.12 -1.81
N LEU A 73 -7.12 -3.49 -1.00
CA LEU A 73 -6.91 -3.90 0.39
C LEU A 73 -8.10 -3.54 1.28
N GLN A 74 -8.76 -2.41 1.04
CA GLN A 74 -10.01 -2.05 1.70
C GLN A 74 -11.09 -3.12 1.44
N GLN A 75 -11.27 -3.51 0.17
CA GLN A 75 -12.23 -4.55 -0.20
C GLN A 75 -11.85 -5.90 0.42
N ALA A 76 -10.57 -6.30 0.37
CA ALA A 76 -10.10 -7.54 0.98
C ALA A 76 -10.32 -7.58 2.50
N ALA A 77 -10.08 -6.47 3.19
CA ALA A 77 -10.34 -6.35 4.62
C ALA A 77 -11.84 -6.44 4.95
N LYS A 78 -12.67 -5.79 4.13
CA LYS A 78 -14.14 -5.86 4.25
C LYS A 78 -14.65 -7.29 4.10
N ASP A 79 -14.18 -8.00 3.09
CA ASP A 79 -14.62 -9.38 2.81
C ASP A 79 -14.25 -10.36 3.93
N LEU A 80 -13.04 -10.23 4.49
CA LEU A 80 -12.52 -11.18 5.47
C LEU A 80 -12.93 -10.84 6.90
N TYR A 81 -13.01 -9.55 7.24
CA TYR A 81 -13.09 -9.08 8.62
C TYR A 81 -14.11 -7.95 8.86
N GLY A 82 -14.87 -7.54 7.85
CA GLY A 82 -15.94 -6.55 7.96
C GLY A 82 -15.49 -5.09 7.94
N GLU A 83 -16.45 -4.19 8.16
CA GLU A 83 -16.30 -2.75 7.93
C GLU A 83 -15.29 -2.06 8.87
N ASP A 84 -15.12 -2.56 10.10
CA ASP A 84 -14.11 -2.03 11.03
C ASP A 84 -12.68 -2.24 10.49
N ALA A 85 -12.41 -3.41 9.92
CA ALA A 85 -11.11 -3.69 9.32
C ALA A 85 -10.88 -2.88 8.04
N SER A 86 -11.91 -2.72 7.22
CA SER A 86 -11.93 -1.83 6.05
C SER A 86 -11.49 -0.40 6.42
N LYS A 87 -12.12 0.19 7.45
CA LYS A 87 -11.77 1.55 7.95
C LYS A 87 -10.31 1.65 8.39
N LYS A 88 -9.80 0.66 9.13
CA LYS A 88 -8.40 0.65 9.58
C LYS A 88 -7.39 0.59 8.44
N VAL A 89 -7.70 -0.11 7.34
CA VAL A 89 -6.87 -0.10 6.12
C VAL A 89 -6.92 1.28 5.48
N VAL A 90 -8.11 1.89 5.33
CA VAL A 90 -8.27 3.24 4.76
C VAL A 90 -7.43 4.25 5.54
N GLU A 91 -7.57 4.29 6.86
CA GLU A 91 -6.78 5.18 7.73
C GLU A 91 -5.27 4.97 7.60
N ALA A 92 -4.82 3.71 7.46
CA ALA A 92 -3.40 3.39 7.33
C ALA A 92 -2.78 3.89 6.02
N TRP A 93 -3.56 3.86 4.93
CA TRP A 93 -3.15 4.32 3.60
C TRP A 93 -3.29 5.83 3.43
N GLU A 94 -4.30 6.45 4.05
CA GLU A 94 -4.44 7.91 4.09
C GLU A 94 -3.33 8.58 4.91
N ALA A 95 -2.84 7.91 5.96
CA ALA A 95 -1.70 8.38 6.75
C ALA A 95 -0.38 8.49 5.96
N VAL A 96 -0.31 7.90 4.76
CA VAL A 96 0.83 8.06 3.83
C VAL A 96 0.47 8.91 2.60
N GLY A 97 -0.68 9.57 2.61
CA GLY A 97 -1.15 10.48 1.58
C GLY A 97 -1.74 9.79 0.34
N VAL A 98 -2.13 8.52 0.43
CA VAL A 98 -2.87 7.84 -0.64
C VAL A 98 -4.36 7.98 -0.36
N ASN A 99 -4.99 8.95 -1.03
CA ASN A 99 -6.40 9.31 -0.84
C ASN A 99 -7.30 8.63 -1.86
#